data_AF-A0A2D9CC11-F1
#
_entry.id   AF-A0A2D9CC11-F1
#
_cell.length_a   1.000
_cell.length_b   1.000
_cell.length_c   1.000
_cell.angle_alpha   90.00
_cell.angle_beta   90.00
_cell.angle_gamma   90.00
#
_symmetry.space_group_name_H-M   'P 1'
#
loop_
_entity.id
_entity.type
_entity.pdbx_description
1 polymer ?
#
loop_
_entity_poly.entity_id
_entity_poly.type
_entity_poly.pdbx_seq_one_letter_code
_entity_poly.pdbx_strand_id
1 'polypeptide(L)'
;MDVTKEINANYIVYGASDYTAANGNAASKQLNFSIGPSISRPDQQNVSVIPHTFKYEGSVGLFGSENYFTKIQLSIVGDIVKSCFEEEFWSCGTLRPSTLIIDNQFDEAIIDFNSFPIVNQYEEAVANSDRLPYLPGGRGFLSIELTNLKTLNEFKDKDLDIRLYTMDKEEHTFNKMYVQVYDHFYIGFHARNTRILDYNVECTIGAELRSYDSIADKSLIMKRIKSGSF
;
A
#
# COMPACT_ATOMS: atom_id res chain seq x y z
N MET A 1 6.28 8.39 -27.48
CA MET A 1 6.59 9.71 -26.90
C MET A 1 6.49 9.55 -25.40
N ASP A 2 7.60 9.69 -24.70
CA ASP A 2 7.70 9.49 -23.24
C ASP A 2 7.30 10.80 -22.55
N VAL A 3 6.03 10.85 -22.14
CA VAL A 3 5.33 12.06 -21.68
C VAL A 3 5.97 12.64 -20.41
N THR A 4 6.67 11.80 -19.65
CA THR A 4 7.34 12.14 -18.39
C THR A 4 8.45 13.18 -18.58
N LYS A 5 9.22 13.08 -19.66
CA LYS A 5 10.31 14.01 -19.96
C LYS A 5 9.79 15.37 -20.40
N GLU A 6 8.65 15.38 -21.09
CA GLU A 6 8.01 16.59 -21.60
C GLU A 6 7.33 17.38 -20.47
N ILE A 7 6.71 16.69 -19.50
CA ILE A 7 6.13 17.31 -18.30
C ILE A 7 7.21 17.95 -17.42
N ASN A 8 8.32 17.24 -17.17
CA ASN A 8 9.43 17.79 -16.37
C ASN A 8 10.14 18.96 -17.07
N ALA A 9 10.30 18.92 -18.40
CA ALA A 9 10.89 20.01 -19.16
C ALA A 9 10.00 21.27 -19.13
N ASN A 10 8.68 21.11 -19.29
CA ASN A 10 7.75 22.22 -19.24
C ASN A 10 7.64 22.85 -17.83
N TYR A 11 7.73 22.05 -16.77
CA TYR A 11 7.71 22.54 -15.39
C TYR A 11 8.83 23.57 -15.10
N ILE A 12 10.03 23.37 -15.68
CA ILE A 12 11.18 24.28 -15.51
C ILE A 12 11.05 25.50 -16.42
N VAL A 13 10.53 25.34 -17.65
CA VAL A 13 10.42 26.42 -18.64
C VAL A 13 9.35 27.45 -18.28
N TYR A 14 8.27 27.05 -17.58
CA TYR A 14 7.16 27.95 -17.25
C TYR A 14 7.26 28.65 -15.89
N GLY A 15 8.39 28.54 -15.17
CA GLY A 15 8.71 29.42 -14.04
C GLY A 15 7.66 29.42 -12.92
N ALA A 16 7.31 28.25 -12.39
CA ALA A 16 6.40 28.15 -11.24
C ALA A 16 7.07 28.74 -9.98
N SER A 17 6.45 29.79 -9.41
CA SER A 17 6.81 30.38 -8.12
C SER A 17 6.10 29.63 -6.98
N ASP A 18 6.79 29.40 -5.87
CA ASP A 18 6.33 28.57 -4.74
C ASP A 18 5.25 29.21 -3.84
N TYR A 19 4.80 30.44 -4.14
CA TYR A 19 3.87 31.18 -3.27
C TYR A 19 2.86 32.04 -4.03
N THR A 20 1.59 31.64 -4.07
CA THR A 20 0.44 32.55 -4.28
C THR A 20 -0.85 31.99 -3.66
N ALA A 21 -1.62 32.85 -2.96
CA ALA A 21 -2.93 32.53 -2.42
C ALA A 21 -4.03 32.55 -3.50
N ALA A 22 -4.93 31.56 -3.47
CA ALA A 22 -5.91 31.29 -4.51
C ALA A 22 -7.03 32.34 -4.67
N ASN A 23 -7.22 33.29 -3.74
CA ASN A 23 -8.38 34.20 -3.76
C ASN A 23 -8.20 35.48 -4.62
N GLY A 24 -6.99 35.77 -5.13
CA GLY A 24 -6.65 37.11 -5.64
C GLY A 24 -6.46 37.27 -7.14
N ASN A 25 -6.42 36.19 -7.93
CA ASN A 25 -5.72 36.24 -9.22
C ASN A 25 -6.59 35.97 -10.46
N ALA A 26 -7.79 36.55 -10.53
CA ALA A 26 -8.65 36.48 -11.72
C ALA A 26 -8.25 37.47 -12.85
N ALA A 27 -7.29 38.36 -12.64
CA ALA A 27 -7.03 39.51 -13.53
C ALA A 27 -5.92 39.31 -14.58
N SER A 28 -4.99 38.37 -14.40
CA SER A 28 -3.99 38.03 -15.40
C SER A 28 -4.51 36.84 -16.21
N LYS A 29 -4.63 36.96 -17.54
CA LYS A 29 -5.01 35.89 -18.48
C LYS A 29 -3.99 34.73 -18.54
N GLN A 30 -3.60 34.21 -17.39
CA GLN A 30 -2.80 33.02 -17.19
C GLN A 30 -3.72 32.02 -16.49
N LEU A 31 -3.82 30.80 -17.02
CA LEU A 31 -4.49 29.69 -16.35
C LEU A 31 -3.73 29.44 -15.04
N ASN A 32 -4.22 30.02 -13.95
CA ASN A 32 -3.59 29.91 -12.65
C ASN A 32 -3.93 28.52 -12.10
N PHE A 33 -3.09 27.53 -12.40
CA PHE A 33 -3.18 26.23 -11.76
C PHE A 33 -3.01 26.43 -10.26
N SER A 34 -3.90 25.82 -9.46
CA SER A 34 -3.71 25.83 -8.01
C SER A 34 -2.46 25.01 -7.69
N ILE A 35 -1.53 25.58 -6.92
CA ILE A 35 -0.27 24.93 -6.53
C ILE A 35 -0.61 23.79 -5.57
N GLY A 36 -0.76 22.57 -6.08
CA GLY A 36 -0.96 21.35 -5.28
C GLY A 36 0.30 20.50 -5.13
N PRO A 37 0.20 19.38 -4.40
CA PRO A 37 1.30 18.45 -4.23
C PRO A 37 1.84 17.92 -5.55
N SER A 38 3.13 18.11 -5.80
CA SER A 38 3.84 17.63 -6.98
C SER A 38 4.72 16.43 -6.64
N ILE A 39 5.26 15.72 -7.63
CA ILE A 39 6.19 14.62 -7.35
C ILE A 39 7.52 15.09 -6.71
N SER A 40 7.87 16.38 -6.83
CA SER A 40 9.01 16.98 -6.13
C SER A 40 8.67 17.42 -4.71
N ARG A 41 7.42 17.82 -4.45
CA ARG A 41 6.89 18.20 -3.15
C ARG A 41 5.52 17.55 -2.89
N PRO A 42 5.50 16.23 -2.65
CA PRO A 42 4.25 15.49 -2.51
C PRO A 42 3.66 15.66 -1.11
N ASP A 43 2.38 15.36 -0.98
CA ASP A 43 1.75 15.17 0.32
C ASP A 43 2.35 13.92 0.98
N GLN A 44 2.55 13.92 2.29
CA GLN A 44 3.25 12.82 2.95
C GLN A 44 2.34 12.11 3.95
N GLN A 45 2.26 10.79 3.82
CA GLN A 45 1.52 9.93 4.73
C GLN A 45 2.41 8.79 5.20
N ASN A 46 2.27 8.41 6.46
CA ASN A 46 3.09 7.38 7.09
C ASN A 46 2.21 6.19 7.46
N VAL A 47 2.71 4.98 7.23
CA VAL A 47 2.06 3.73 7.64
C VAL A 47 3.02 2.98 8.55
N SER A 48 2.53 2.61 9.73
CA SER A 48 3.28 1.81 10.71
C SER A 48 2.64 0.46 11.04
N VAL A 49 1.38 0.26 10.63
CA VAL A 49 0.56 -0.92 10.94
C VAL A 49 -0.01 -1.47 9.65
N ILE A 50 0.02 -2.79 9.48
CA ILE A 50 -0.55 -3.48 8.32
C ILE A 50 -1.55 -4.57 8.76
N PRO A 51 -2.54 -4.90 7.91
CA PRO A 51 -2.91 -4.23 6.67
C PRO A 51 -3.52 -2.85 6.94
N HIS A 52 -3.36 -1.93 5.98
CA HIS A 52 -3.94 -0.60 6.03
C HIS A 52 -4.49 -0.21 4.67
N THR A 53 -5.68 0.39 4.64
CA THR A 53 -6.30 0.87 3.41
C THR A 53 -6.53 2.37 3.51
N PHE A 54 -5.92 3.11 2.60
CA PHE A 54 -6.21 4.52 2.40
C PHE A 54 -7.36 4.67 1.41
N LYS A 55 -8.29 5.56 1.73
CA LYS A 55 -9.34 6.00 0.82
C LYS A 55 -9.03 7.43 0.38
N TYR A 56 -8.88 7.62 -0.92
CA TYR A 56 -8.60 8.90 -1.54
C TYR A 56 -9.85 9.36 -2.29
N GLU A 57 -10.43 10.45 -1.82
CA GLU A 57 -11.55 11.13 -2.46
C GLU A 57 -11.18 12.60 -2.67
N GLY A 58 -11.48 13.14 -3.84
CA GLY A 58 -11.14 14.52 -4.18
C GLY A 58 -11.32 14.79 -5.66
N SER A 59 -10.66 15.85 -6.15
CA SER A 59 -10.67 16.22 -7.55
C SER A 59 -9.32 16.76 -8.03
N VAL A 60 -8.98 16.46 -9.28
CA VAL A 60 -7.80 16.98 -10.00
C VAL A 60 -8.22 17.65 -11.31
N GLY A 61 -7.35 18.50 -11.86
CA GLY A 61 -7.57 19.16 -13.15
C GLY A 61 -7.94 20.64 -13.05
N LEU A 62 -8.79 21.12 -13.95
CA LEU A 62 -9.04 22.56 -14.18
C LEU A 62 -9.44 23.30 -12.88
N PHE A 63 -8.85 24.48 -12.62
CA PHE A 63 -9.04 25.29 -11.40
C PHE A 63 -8.49 24.68 -10.08
N GLY A 64 -7.93 23.47 -10.13
CA GLY A 64 -7.24 22.81 -9.02
C GLY A 64 -5.78 22.50 -9.37
N SER A 65 -5.22 21.51 -8.69
CA SER A 65 -3.94 20.90 -9.08
C SER A 65 -4.16 19.92 -10.22
N GLU A 66 -3.48 20.13 -11.35
CA GLU A 66 -3.60 19.27 -12.54
C GLU A 66 -3.24 17.82 -12.24
N ASN A 67 -2.20 17.63 -11.43
CA ASN A 67 -1.79 16.34 -10.92
C ASN A 67 -1.69 16.43 -9.39
N TYR A 68 -2.03 15.35 -8.71
CA TYR A 68 -1.86 15.21 -7.26
C TYR A 68 -0.91 14.06 -6.98
N PHE A 69 0.07 14.28 -6.10
CA PHE A 69 1.01 13.23 -5.69
C PHE A 69 1.04 13.08 -4.18
N THR A 70 0.94 11.84 -3.71
CA THR A 70 1.16 11.47 -2.31
C THR A 70 2.33 10.51 -2.19
N LYS A 71 3.20 10.76 -1.21
CA LYS A 71 4.31 9.90 -0.79
C LYS A 71 3.84 9.10 0.41
N ILE A 72 3.89 7.79 0.27
CA ILE A 72 3.60 6.87 1.37
C ILE A 72 4.92 6.35 1.92
N GLN A 73 5.24 6.73 3.15
CA GLN A 73 6.36 6.21 3.89
C GLN A 73 5.92 4.97 4.68
N LEU A 74 6.59 3.85 4.43
CA LEU A 74 6.39 2.63 5.19
C LEU A 74 7.43 2.59 6.32
N SER A 75 6.93 2.44 7.54
CA SER A 75 7.72 2.29 8.76
C SER A 75 7.05 1.22 9.61
N ILE A 76 6.87 0.02 9.05
CA ILE A 76 6.11 -1.03 9.72
C ILE A 76 6.88 -1.53 10.94
N VAL A 77 6.25 -1.43 12.11
CA VAL A 77 6.83 -1.88 13.39
C VAL A 77 6.27 -3.27 13.70
N GLY A 78 7.17 -4.25 13.90
CA GLY A 78 6.83 -5.68 13.88
C GLY A 78 5.84 -6.18 14.94
N ASP A 79 5.61 -5.40 15.99
CA ASP A 79 4.79 -5.80 17.14
C ASP A 79 3.30 -5.48 16.98
N ILE A 80 2.92 -4.69 15.97
CA ILE A 80 1.53 -4.24 15.77
C ILE A 80 1.06 -4.60 14.37
N VAL A 81 0.52 -5.80 14.23
CA VAL A 81 -0.08 -6.31 12.99
C VAL A 81 -1.55 -6.59 13.24
N LYS A 82 -2.42 -6.18 12.31
CA LYS A 82 -3.88 -6.35 12.40
C LYS A 82 -4.39 -7.59 11.68
N SER A 83 -3.51 -8.34 11.04
CA SER A 83 -3.82 -9.59 10.36
C SER A 83 -2.78 -10.65 10.70
N CYS A 84 -3.24 -11.89 10.75
CA CYS A 84 -2.34 -13.03 10.74
C CYS A 84 -1.79 -13.27 9.33
N PHE A 85 -0.51 -13.63 9.25
CA PHE A 85 0.16 -14.08 8.04
C PHE A 85 0.58 -15.53 8.23
N GLU A 86 0.27 -16.39 7.27
CA GLU A 86 0.68 -17.80 7.31
C GLU A 86 2.15 -17.94 6.96
N GLU A 87 2.85 -18.81 7.69
CA GLU A 87 4.25 -19.16 7.46
C GLU A 87 4.38 -20.66 7.30
N GLU A 88 5.55 -21.13 6.85
CA GLU A 88 5.84 -22.55 6.90
C GLU A 88 5.73 -23.03 8.36
N PHE A 89 4.93 -24.07 8.60
CA PHE A 89 4.57 -24.60 9.93
C PHE A 89 3.65 -23.71 10.81
N TRP A 90 3.18 -22.56 10.33
CA TRP A 90 2.22 -21.71 11.07
C TRP A 90 0.93 -21.49 10.27
N SER A 91 -0.20 -21.64 10.93
CA SER A 91 -1.52 -21.39 10.36
C SER A 91 -2.28 -20.34 11.17
N CYS A 92 -3.09 -19.53 10.49
CA CYS A 92 -3.92 -18.53 11.16
C CYS A 92 -5.12 -19.16 11.86
N GLY A 93 -5.20 -18.99 13.17
CA GLY A 93 -6.31 -19.46 13.99
C GLY A 93 -7.15 -18.31 14.52
N THR A 94 -8.47 -18.37 14.36
CA THR A 94 -9.38 -17.46 15.09
C THR A 94 -9.82 -18.13 16.39
N LEU A 95 -9.41 -17.56 17.53
CA LEU A 95 -9.96 -17.94 18.81
C LEU A 95 -11.37 -17.36 18.92
N ARG A 96 -12.38 -18.18 18.62
CA ARG A 96 -13.75 -17.86 19.02
C ARG A 96 -13.89 -18.30 20.47
N PRO A 97 -14.26 -17.40 21.42
CA PRO A 97 -14.63 -17.86 22.74
C PRO A 97 -15.83 -18.79 22.56
N SER A 98 -15.63 -20.08 22.80
CA SER A 98 -16.72 -21.01 22.84
C SER A 98 -17.64 -20.55 23.98
N THR A 99 -18.91 -20.33 23.66
CA THR A 99 -19.95 -20.48 24.69
C THR A 99 -19.93 -21.95 25.06
N LEU A 100 -19.10 -22.31 26.03
CA LEU A 100 -19.05 -23.64 26.61
C LEU A 100 -20.42 -23.92 27.23
N ILE A 101 -21.33 -24.48 26.45
CA ILE A 101 -22.36 -25.34 26.99
C ILE A 101 -21.60 -26.61 27.35
N ILE A 102 -21.40 -26.80 28.66
CA ILE A 102 -20.80 -28.01 29.21
C ILE A 102 -21.73 -29.16 28.79
N ASP A 103 -21.30 -29.94 27.79
CA ASP A 103 -21.99 -31.17 27.44
C ASP A 103 -21.54 -32.23 28.45
N ASN A 104 -22.47 -32.62 29.33
CA ASN A 104 -22.24 -33.63 30.38
C ASN A 104 -22.23 -35.07 29.81
N GLN A 105 -21.85 -35.29 28.55
CA GLN A 105 -21.94 -36.58 27.85
C GLN A 105 -20.62 -37.39 27.81
N PHE A 106 -19.69 -37.16 28.75
CA PHE A 106 -18.50 -38.01 28.83
C PHE A 106 -18.68 -39.12 29.87
N ASP A 107 -18.47 -40.37 29.43
CA ASP A 107 -18.35 -41.54 30.32
C ASP A 107 -17.00 -41.52 31.08
N GLU A 108 -17.00 -42.08 32.29
CA GLU A 108 -15.80 -42.19 33.14
C GLU A 108 -14.69 -43.02 32.48
N ALA A 109 -13.46 -42.51 32.53
CA ALA A 109 -12.28 -43.21 32.03
C ALA A 109 -11.83 -44.31 33.01
N ILE A 110 -11.66 -45.53 32.48
CA ILE A 110 -11.06 -46.66 33.20
C ILE A 110 -9.54 -46.62 33.00
N ILE A 111 -8.78 -46.61 34.09
CA ILE A 111 -7.30 -46.64 34.06
C ILE A 111 -6.82 -48.08 33.88
N ASP A 112 -6.20 -48.38 32.73
CA ASP A 112 -5.50 -49.65 32.48
C ASP A 112 -3.99 -49.50 32.73
N PHE A 113 -3.54 -50.08 33.85
CA PHE A 113 -2.15 -50.08 34.31
C PHE A 113 -1.19 -50.94 33.48
N ASN A 114 -1.69 -51.69 32.49
CA ASN A 114 -0.87 -52.48 31.55
C ASN A 114 -0.65 -51.79 30.20
N SER A 115 -1.21 -50.60 29.99
CA SER A 115 -0.94 -49.84 28.77
C SER A 115 0.49 -49.29 28.79
N PHE A 116 1.24 -49.56 27.73
CA PHE A 116 2.61 -49.07 27.51
C PHE A 116 2.69 -47.55 27.76
N PRO A 117 3.85 -47.01 28.19
CA PRO A 117 3.97 -45.58 28.45
C PRO A 117 3.47 -44.82 27.22
N ILE A 118 2.51 -43.93 27.43
CA ILE A 118 2.04 -43.00 26.42
C ILE A 118 3.27 -42.14 26.11
N VAL A 119 3.99 -42.49 25.06
CA VAL A 119 4.95 -41.58 24.47
C VAL A 119 4.07 -40.47 23.92
N ASN A 120 3.96 -39.37 24.66
CA ASN A 120 3.34 -38.15 24.14
C ASN A 120 4.21 -37.69 22.97
N GLN A 121 3.90 -38.19 21.78
CA GLN A 121 4.51 -37.79 20.51
C GLN A 121 3.92 -36.48 20.00
N TYR A 122 3.08 -35.81 20.80
CA TYR A 122 2.42 -34.57 20.41
C TYR A 122 3.28 -33.39 20.87
N GLU A 123 3.72 -32.58 19.92
CA GLU A 123 4.28 -31.27 20.21
C GLU A 123 3.14 -30.32 20.58
N GLU A 124 3.30 -29.58 21.68
CA GLU A 124 2.31 -28.58 22.09
C GLU A 124 2.23 -27.46 21.04
N ALA A 125 1.01 -27.13 20.60
CA ALA A 125 0.78 -26.01 19.71
C ALA A 125 0.97 -24.69 20.48
N VAL A 126 1.95 -23.88 20.08
CA VAL A 126 2.17 -22.56 20.65
C VAL A 126 1.25 -21.54 19.97
N ALA A 127 0.34 -20.93 20.73
CA ALA A 127 -0.46 -19.81 20.25
C ALA A 127 0.27 -18.49 20.54
N ASN A 128 0.58 -17.75 19.48
CA ASN A 128 1.15 -16.41 19.57
C ASN A 128 0.12 -15.36 19.13
N SER A 129 0.27 -14.13 19.61
CA SER A 129 -0.45 -12.98 19.05
C SER A 129 0.01 -12.67 17.63
N ASP A 130 -0.84 -11.99 16.87
CA ASP A 130 -0.50 -11.49 15.53
C ASP A 130 0.81 -10.68 15.59
N ARG A 131 1.77 -11.09 14.76
CA ARG A 131 3.09 -10.47 14.63
C ARG A 131 3.53 -10.55 13.19
N LEU A 132 4.50 -9.71 12.80
CA LEU A 132 5.11 -9.87 11.49
C LEU A 132 5.89 -11.18 11.43
N PRO A 133 5.78 -11.93 10.32
CA PRO A 133 6.64 -13.04 10.05
C PRO A 133 8.12 -12.73 10.17
N TYR A 134 8.87 -13.69 10.70
CA TYR A 134 10.32 -13.59 10.69
C TYR A 134 10.82 -13.74 9.25
N LEU A 135 11.18 -12.61 8.64
CA LEU A 135 11.71 -12.58 7.28
C LEU A 135 13.24 -12.55 7.37
N PRO A 136 13.94 -13.65 7.01
CA PRO A 136 15.39 -13.71 7.11
C PRO A 136 16.04 -12.57 6.30
N GLY A 137 16.87 -11.79 6.97
CA GLY A 137 17.55 -10.63 6.39
C GLY A 137 16.72 -9.33 6.32
N GLY A 138 15.52 -9.28 6.90
CA GLY A 138 14.69 -8.06 6.93
C GLY A 138 14.15 -7.62 5.56
N ARG A 139 14.20 -8.51 4.55
CA ARG A 139 13.85 -8.24 3.15
C ARG A 139 12.42 -8.65 2.81
N GLY A 140 11.49 -8.38 3.73
CA GLY A 140 10.06 -8.57 3.48
C GLY A 140 9.54 -7.60 2.44
N PHE A 141 8.73 -8.10 1.51
CA PHE A 141 8.03 -7.28 0.54
C PHE A 141 6.53 -7.28 0.84
N LEU A 142 5.99 -6.09 1.03
CA LEU A 142 4.57 -5.82 1.23
C LEU A 142 3.89 -5.60 -0.11
N SER A 143 2.72 -6.18 -0.29
CA SER A 143 1.86 -5.84 -1.41
C SER A 143 1.23 -4.47 -1.22
N ILE A 144 1.30 -3.64 -2.26
CA ILE A 144 0.52 -2.42 -2.44
C ILE A 144 -0.40 -2.69 -3.62
N GLU A 145 -1.69 -2.48 -3.42
CA GLU A 145 -2.70 -2.66 -4.45
C GLU A 145 -3.54 -1.39 -4.56
N LEU A 146 -3.58 -0.86 -5.78
CA LEU A 146 -4.30 0.36 -6.12
C LEU A 146 -5.57 0.01 -6.90
N THR A 147 -6.71 0.38 -6.35
CA THR A 147 -8.03 0.11 -6.94
C THR A 147 -8.76 1.42 -7.20
N ASN A 148 -9.04 1.71 -8.47
CA ASN A 148 -9.89 2.83 -8.83
C ASN A 148 -11.36 2.41 -8.68
N LEU A 149 -12.03 2.91 -7.65
CA LEU A 149 -13.46 2.65 -7.40
C LEU A 149 -14.38 3.40 -8.37
N LYS A 150 -13.82 4.34 -9.14
CA LYS A 150 -14.50 5.21 -10.10
C LYS A 150 -15.52 6.14 -9.43
N THR A 151 -16.01 7.11 -10.20
CA THR A 151 -17.00 8.09 -9.74
C THR A 151 -18.39 7.84 -10.31
N LEU A 152 -18.60 6.69 -10.96
CA LEU A 152 -19.81 6.33 -11.71
C LEU A 152 -20.13 7.32 -12.85
N ASN A 153 -19.13 8.07 -13.29
CA ASN A 153 -19.23 9.00 -14.41
C ASN A 153 -18.17 8.65 -15.45
N GLU A 154 -18.56 7.85 -16.44
CA GLU A 154 -17.65 7.33 -17.46
C GLU A 154 -16.85 8.40 -18.20
N PHE A 155 -17.42 9.61 -18.36
CA PHE A 155 -16.76 10.72 -19.05
C PHE A 155 -15.66 11.35 -18.20
N LYS A 156 -15.78 11.31 -16.87
CA LYS A 156 -14.72 11.76 -15.96
C LYS A 156 -13.70 10.66 -15.72
N ASP A 157 -14.16 9.43 -15.51
CA ASP A 157 -13.30 8.29 -15.18
C ASP A 157 -12.33 7.91 -16.32
N LYS A 158 -12.70 8.17 -17.59
CA LYS A 158 -11.85 7.91 -18.75
C LYS A 158 -10.61 8.82 -18.83
N ASP A 159 -10.75 10.04 -18.34
CA ASP A 159 -9.71 11.08 -18.44
C ASP A 159 -8.83 11.14 -17.17
N LEU A 160 -9.13 10.32 -16.16
CA LEU A 160 -8.36 10.16 -14.93
C LEU A 160 -7.43 8.94 -15.05
N ASP A 161 -6.13 9.15 -14.84
CA ASP A 161 -5.15 8.07 -14.76
C ASP A 161 -4.51 8.06 -13.37
N ILE A 162 -4.38 6.89 -12.74
CA ILE A 162 -3.79 6.77 -11.40
C ILE A 162 -2.67 5.75 -11.50
N ARG A 163 -1.49 6.14 -11.02
CA ARG A 163 -0.27 5.36 -11.18
C ARG A 163 0.50 5.24 -9.88
N LEU A 164 1.15 4.10 -9.73
CA LEU A 164 2.16 3.89 -8.70
C LEU A 164 3.51 4.33 -9.25
N TYR A 165 4.34 4.89 -8.37
CA TYR A 165 5.69 5.31 -8.69
C TYR A 165 6.68 4.74 -7.68
N THR A 166 7.86 4.38 -8.16
CA THR A 166 8.96 3.90 -7.33
C THR A 166 9.57 5.04 -6.50
N MET A 167 10.47 4.71 -5.58
CA MET A 167 11.26 5.72 -4.83
C MET A 167 11.99 6.71 -5.73
N ASP A 168 12.43 6.23 -6.90
CA ASP A 168 13.16 7.00 -7.90
C ASP A 168 12.22 7.83 -8.79
N LYS A 169 10.93 7.87 -8.47
CA LYS A 169 9.87 8.60 -9.20
C LYS A 169 9.65 8.07 -10.62
N GLU A 170 10.02 6.83 -10.87
CA GLU A 170 9.72 6.14 -12.12
C GLU A 170 8.33 5.51 -12.03
N GLU A 171 7.57 5.57 -13.13
CA GLU A 171 6.26 4.96 -13.20
C GLU A 171 6.35 3.44 -13.09
N HIS A 172 5.57 2.87 -12.18
CA HIS A 172 5.34 1.44 -12.09
C HIS A 172 4.16 1.05 -12.99
N THR A 173 4.37 0.04 -13.83
CA THR A 173 3.43 -0.30 -14.90
C THR A 173 2.11 -0.91 -14.39
N PHE A 174 2.13 -1.52 -13.21
CA PHE A 174 1.01 -2.29 -12.68
C PHE A 174 0.33 -1.59 -11.50
N ASN A 175 -0.94 -1.89 -11.29
CA ASN A 175 -1.67 -1.41 -10.11
C ASN A 175 -1.30 -2.16 -8.81
N LYS A 176 -0.52 -3.25 -8.94
CA LYS A 176 0.04 -4.00 -7.82
C LYS A 176 1.56 -3.83 -7.81
N MET A 177 2.11 -3.49 -6.65
CA MET A 177 3.54 -3.32 -6.45
C MET A 177 3.97 -3.95 -5.13
N TYR A 178 5.13 -4.61 -5.12
CA TYR A 178 5.76 -5.14 -3.92
C TYR A 178 6.89 -4.20 -3.47
N VAL A 179 6.78 -3.65 -2.26
CA VAL A 179 7.74 -2.68 -1.69
C VAL A 179 8.28 -3.20 -0.37
N GLN A 180 9.52 -2.85 -0.02
CA GLN A 180 10.08 -3.28 1.25
C GLN A 180 9.42 -2.60 2.44
N VAL A 181 9.40 -3.29 3.59
CA VAL A 181 8.73 -2.86 4.84
C VAL A 181 9.14 -1.49 5.40
N TYR A 182 10.33 -0.97 5.04
CA TYR A 182 10.85 0.33 5.51
C TYR A 182 11.05 1.36 4.40
N ASP A 183 10.55 1.06 3.19
CA ASP A 183 10.71 1.92 2.03
C ASP A 183 9.60 2.96 1.91
N HIS A 184 9.64 3.74 0.83
CA HIS A 184 8.52 4.58 0.45
C HIS A 184 8.18 4.38 -1.03
N PHE A 185 7.02 4.86 -1.42
CA PHE A 185 6.59 4.91 -2.81
C PHE A 185 5.68 6.12 -3.00
N TYR A 186 5.30 6.39 -4.24
CA TYR A 186 4.37 7.48 -4.53
C TYR A 186 3.15 6.97 -5.29
N ILE A 187 2.04 7.68 -5.11
CA ILE A 187 0.81 7.52 -5.90
C ILE A 187 0.61 8.85 -6.62
N GLY A 188 0.46 8.80 -7.94
CA GLY A 188 0.13 9.95 -8.77
C GLY A 188 -1.29 9.83 -9.31
N PHE A 189 -2.04 10.93 -9.22
CA PHE A 189 -3.36 11.11 -9.81
C PHE A 189 -3.22 12.14 -10.92
N HIS A 190 -3.56 11.74 -12.14
CA HIS A 190 -3.29 12.50 -13.34
C HIS A 190 -4.56 12.82 -14.10
N ALA A 191 -4.76 14.11 -14.39
CA ALA A 191 -5.79 14.54 -15.33
C ALA A 191 -5.22 14.57 -16.76
N ARG A 192 -5.82 13.82 -17.69
CA ARG A 192 -5.45 13.86 -19.12
C ARG A 192 -6.10 15.00 -19.90
N ASN A 193 -6.98 15.77 -19.24
CA ASN A 193 -7.80 16.79 -19.88
C ASN A 193 -8.01 18.01 -18.96
N THR A 194 -8.37 19.13 -19.56
CA THR A 194 -8.58 20.44 -18.91
C THR A 194 -9.99 20.55 -18.32
N ARG A 195 -10.40 19.55 -17.52
CA ARG A 195 -11.68 19.53 -16.78
C ARG A 195 -11.44 19.16 -15.32
N ILE A 196 -12.41 19.43 -14.46
CA ILE A 196 -12.41 18.94 -13.07
C ILE A 196 -12.80 17.45 -13.10
N LEU A 197 -11.87 16.60 -12.68
CA LEU A 197 -12.02 15.16 -12.61
C LEU A 197 -12.05 14.75 -11.14
N ASP A 198 -13.22 14.31 -10.69
CA ASP A 198 -13.36 13.74 -9.36
C ASP A 198 -12.75 12.33 -9.36
N TYR A 199 -12.17 11.91 -8.24
CA TYR A 199 -11.61 10.58 -8.08
C TYR A 199 -12.07 9.93 -6.79
N ASN A 200 -12.20 8.60 -6.84
CA ASN A 200 -12.42 7.74 -5.67
C ASN A 200 -11.53 6.50 -5.82
N VAL A 201 -10.50 6.42 -5.00
CA VAL A 201 -9.42 5.43 -5.14
C VAL A 201 -9.09 4.83 -3.79
N GLU A 202 -8.95 3.51 -3.76
CA GLU A 202 -8.44 2.79 -2.60
C GLU A 202 -7.01 2.32 -2.85
N CYS A 203 -6.15 2.50 -1.85
CA CYS A 203 -4.81 1.93 -1.82
C CYS A 203 -4.71 1.02 -0.60
N THR A 204 -4.61 -0.28 -0.84
CA THR A 204 -4.47 -1.30 0.19
C THR A 204 -3.01 -1.70 0.32
N ILE A 205 -2.48 -1.62 1.53
CA ILE A 205 -1.07 -1.86 1.86
C ILE A 205 -0.98 -3.03 2.83
N GLY A 206 -0.11 -3.98 2.51
CA GLY A 206 0.22 -5.11 3.38
C GLY A 206 -0.87 -6.16 3.52
N ALA A 207 -1.72 -6.33 2.49
CA ALA A 207 -2.62 -7.48 2.40
C ALA A 207 -1.84 -8.81 2.27
N GLU A 208 -0.70 -8.77 1.60
CA GLU A 208 0.25 -9.88 1.51
C GLU A 208 1.63 -9.42 1.96
N LEU A 209 2.33 -10.30 2.67
CA LEU A 209 3.74 -10.18 2.97
C LEU A 209 4.46 -11.39 2.35
N ARG A 210 5.43 -11.12 1.48
CA ARG A 210 6.16 -12.16 0.74
C ARG A 210 7.66 -11.97 0.86
N SER A 211 8.40 -13.08 0.80
CA SER A 211 9.84 -13.05 0.58
C SER A 211 10.12 -12.75 -0.90
N TYR A 212 11.34 -12.30 -1.20
CA TYR A 212 11.73 -12.04 -2.59
C TYR A 212 11.47 -13.25 -3.48
N ASP A 213 11.87 -14.45 -3.03
CA ASP A 213 11.83 -15.67 -3.83
C ASP A 213 10.41 -16.18 -4.08
N SER A 214 9.47 -15.97 -3.16
CA SER A 214 8.07 -16.43 -3.31
C SER A 214 7.22 -15.56 -4.24
N ILE A 215 7.74 -14.42 -4.70
CA ILE A 215 7.07 -13.58 -5.70
C ILE A 215 7.35 -14.18 -7.09
N ALA A 216 6.32 -14.74 -7.73
CA ALA A 216 6.43 -15.38 -9.04
C ALA A 216 6.83 -14.38 -10.14
N ASP A 217 6.15 -13.22 -10.18
CA ASP A 217 6.42 -12.17 -11.14
C ASP A 217 7.28 -11.06 -10.52
N LYS A 218 8.58 -11.05 -10.85
CA LYS A 218 9.52 -10.04 -10.36
C LYS A 218 9.26 -8.65 -10.93
N SER A 219 8.48 -8.50 -11.99
CA SER A 219 8.13 -7.19 -12.55
C SER A 219 7.22 -6.37 -11.63
N LEU A 220 6.52 -7.04 -10.71
CA LEU A 220 5.70 -6.40 -9.68
C LEU A 220 6.54 -5.83 -8.53
N ILE A 221 7.81 -6.21 -8.42
CA ILE A 221 8.69 -5.71 -7.37
C ILE A 221 9.14 -4.30 -7.76
N MET A 222 9.05 -3.37 -6.80
CA MET A 222 9.54 -2.02 -6.99
C MET A 222 11.00 -2.04 -7.41
N LYS A 223 11.28 -1.49 -8.60
CA LYS A 223 12.65 -1.32 -9.08
C LYS A 223 13.39 -0.37 -8.14
N ARG A 224 14.63 -0.74 -7.84
CA ARG A 224 15.60 0.14 -7.19
C ARG A 224 16.82 0.23 -8.09
N ILE A 225 17.36 1.43 -8.28
CA ILE A 225 18.69 1.56 -8.85
C ILE A 225 19.67 0.88 -7.87
N LYS A 226 20.50 -0.05 -8.37
CA LYS A 226 21.63 -0.55 -7.58
C LYS A 226 22.48 0.66 -7.25
N SER A 227 22.48 1.10 -6.00
CA SER A 227 23.48 2.04 -5.51
C SER A 227 24.84 1.42 -5.83
N GLY A 228 25.58 2.05 -6.72
CA GLY A 228 26.96 1.67 -7.01
C GLY A 228 27.70 1.62 -5.69
N SER A 229 28.26 0.46 -5.36
CA SER A 229 29.27 0.32 -4.33
C SER A 229 30.42 1.29 -4.67
N PHE A 230 30.55 2.35 -3.87
CA PHE A 230 31.80 3.12 -3.78
C PHE A 230 32.77 2.37 -2.87
#